data_AF-A0A2N0MKA4-F1
#
_entry.id   AF-A0A2N0MKA4-F1
#
_cell.length_a   1.000
_cell.length_b   1.000
_cell.length_c   1.000
_cell.angle_alpha   90.00
_cell.angle_beta   90.00
_cell.angle_gamma   90.00
#
_symmetry.space_group_name_H-M   'P 1'
#
loop_
_entity.id
_entity.type
_entity.pdbx_description
1 polymer ?
#
loop_
_entity_poly.entity_id
_entity_poly.type
_entity_poly.pdbx_seq_one_letter_code
_entity_poly.pdbx_strand_id
1 'polypeptide(L)' 'MTTGDESGLDEDVAEVRRRIDALTLDMQGLGLDIRVSIEAYGPESNPEGGISRTLTCSFTVWDREN' A
#
# COMPACT_ATOMS: atom_id res chain seq x y z
N MET A 1 -14.22 -9.21 -24.17
CA MET A 1 -12.83 -9.61 -23.90
C MET A 1 -12.09 -8.39 -23.39
N THR A 2 -11.96 -8.26 -22.07
CA THR A 2 -10.96 -7.43 -21.38
C THR A 2 -10.64 -8.23 -20.14
N THR A 3 -9.70 -9.17 -20.28
CA THR A 3 -9.24 -10.08 -19.21
C THR A 3 -7.71 -10.08 -19.27
N GLY A 4 -7.13 -8.90 -19.50
CA GLY A 4 -5.72 -8.69 -19.83
C GLY A 4 -4.99 -7.65 -18.98
N ASP A 5 -5.70 -6.81 -18.22
CA ASP A 5 -5.11 -5.70 -17.45
C ASP A 5 -5.10 -5.93 -15.93
N GLU A 6 -5.83 -6.93 -15.42
CA GLU A 6 -5.93 -7.17 -13.97
C GLU A 6 -4.60 -7.66 -13.38
N SER A 7 -3.80 -8.42 -14.14
CA SER A 7 -2.50 -8.92 -13.68
C SER A 7 -1.44 -7.84 -13.52
N GLY A 8 -1.47 -6.78 -14.35
CA GLY A 8 -0.56 -5.64 -14.22
C GLY A 8 -0.88 -4.82 -12.96
N LEU A 9 -2.16 -4.54 -12.75
CA LEU A 9 -2.62 -3.80 -11.57
C LEU A 9 -2.33 -4.56 -10.27
N ASP A 10 -2.44 -5.90 -10.25
CA ASP A 10 -2.04 -6.73 -9.12
C ASP A 10 -0.54 -6.65 -8.84
N GLU A 11 0.30 -6.62 -9.87
CA GLU A 11 1.76 -6.44 -9.74
C GLU A 11 2.11 -5.06 -9.18
N ASP A 12 1.49 -4.01 -9.70
CA ASP A 12 1.67 -2.63 -9.21
C ASP A 12 1.27 -2.51 -7.74
N VAL A 13 0.13 -3.08 -7.35
CA VAL A 13 -0.33 -3.13 -5.96
C VAL A 13 0.66 -3.88 -5.06
N ALA A 14 1.21 -4.99 -5.54
CA ALA A 14 2.21 -5.75 -4.80
C ALA A 14 3.51 -4.95 -4.63
N GLU A 15 3.94 -4.20 -5.65
CA GLU A 15 5.11 -3.33 -5.55
C GLU A 15 4.90 -2.19 -4.54
N VAL A 16 3.73 -1.54 -4.54
CA VAL A 16 3.41 -0.51 -3.54
C VAL A 16 3.51 -1.08 -2.12
N ARG A 17 2.96 -2.27 -1.88
CA ARG A 17 3.08 -2.95 -0.57
C ARG A 17 4.53 -3.19 -0.17
N ARG A 18 5.35 -3.73 -1.09
CA ARG A 18 6.79 -3.97 -0.82
C ARG A 18 7.53 -2.69 -0.47
N ARG A 19 7.24 -1.58 -1.15
CA ARG A 19 7.87 -0.29 -0.88
C ARG A 19 7.46 0.27 0.49
N ILE A 20 6.21 0.07 0.89
CA ILE A 20 5.73 0.51 2.22
C ILE A 20 6.33 -0.34 3.34
N ASP A 21 6.47 -1.66 3.15
CA ASP A 21 7.21 -2.52 4.08
C ASP A 21 8.67 -2.05 4.24
N ALA A 22 9.36 -1.76 3.13
CA ALA A 22 10.73 -1.24 3.17
C ALA A 22 10.81 0.10 3.91
N LEU A 23 9.87 1.02 3.68
CA LEU A 23 9.79 2.30 4.40
C LEU A 23 9.54 2.10 5.90
N THR A 24 8.70 1.13 6.27
CA THR A 24 8.42 0.80 7.67
C THR A 24 9.68 0.32 8.38
N LEU A 25 10.45 -0.55 7.75
CA LEU A 25 11.72 -1.05 8.29
C LEU A 25 12.76 0.08 8.43
N ASP A 26 12.84 0.98 7.45
CA ASP A 26 13.73 2.14 7.52
C ASP A 26 13.39 3.04 8.71
N MET A 27 12.11 3.38 8.90
CA MET A 27 11.64 4.17 10.03
C MET A 27 11.89 3.50 11.39
N GLN A 28 11.70 2.18 11.47
CA GLN A 28 12.06 1.40 12.66
C GLN A 28 13.57 1.41 12.91
N GLY A 29 14.39 1.38 11.86
CA GLY A 29 15.84 1.51 11.93
C GLY A 29 16.30 2.88 12.48
N LEU A 30 15.52 3.93 12.26
CA LEU A 30 15.72 5.25 12.86
C LEU A 30 15.27 5.33 14.34
N GLY A 31 14.72 4.25 14.89
CA GLY A 31 14.27 4.16 16.28
C GLY A 31 12.81 4.54 16.50
N LEU A 32 12.01 4.74 15.45
CA LEU A 32 10.57 4.99 15.61
C LEU A 32 9.85 3.69 15.96
N ASP A 33 9.01 3.73 17.01
CA ASP A 33 8.04 2.68 17.27
C ASP A 33 6.82 2.92 16.37
N ILE A 34 6.82 2.27 15.20
CA ILE A 34 5.81 2.48 14.15
C ILE A 34 5.19 1.15 13.71
N ARG A 35 3.88 1.19 13.48
CA ARG A 35 3.09 0.12 12.85
C ARG A 35 2.43 0.67 11.60
N VAL A 36 2.43 -0.14 10.55
CA VAL A 36 1.73 0.16 9.31
C VAL A 36 0.65 -0.88 9.06
N SER A 37 -0.51 -0.41 8.63
CA SER A 37 -1.64 -1.24 8.19
C SER A 37 -2.01 -0.82 6.77
N ILE A 38 -2.11 -1.78 5.87
CA ILE A 38 -2.44 -1.54 4.45
C ILE A 38 -3.76 -2.25 4.13
N GLU A 39 -4.75 -1.49 3.69
CA GLU A 39 -6.02 -2.00 3.19
C GLU A 39 -6.10 -1.72 1.69
N ALA A 40 -6.63 -2.68 0.92
CA ALA A 40 -6.82 -2.55 -0.52
C ALA A 40 -8.30 -2.73 -0.87
N TYR A 41 -8.83 -1.82 -1.68
CA TYR A 41 -10.22 -1.79 -2.12
C TYR A 41 -10.30 -1.75 -3.65
N GLY A 42 -11.41 -2.25 -4.20
CA GLY A 42 -11.64 -2.41 -5.63
C GLY A 42 -11.48 -3.86 -6.11
N PRO A 43 -11.35 -4.11 -7.43
CA PRO A 43 -11.22 -3.13 -8.51
C PRO A 43 -12.49 -2.29 -8.75
N GLU A 44 -12.31 -1.01 -9.06
CA GLU A 44 -13.38 -0.07 -9.43
C GLU A 44 -13.15 0.50 -10.83
N SER A 45 -14.23 0.90 -11.52
CA SER A 45 -14.11 1.62 -12.79
C SER A 45 -13.76 3.07 -12.53
N ASN A 46 -12.60 3.50 -13.02
CA ASN A 46 -12.17 4.89 -12.93
C ASN A 46 -12.95 5.74 -13.96
N PRO A 47 -13.27 7.02 -13.68
CA PRO A 47 -14.02 7.89 -14.61
C PRO A 47 -13.38 8.09 -15.98
N GLU A 48 -12.08 7.76 -16.12
CA GLU A 48 -11.32 7.82 -17.36
C GLU A 48 -11.42 6.53 -18.21
N GLY A 49 -12.24 5.56 -17.81
CA GLY A 49 -12.47 4.32 -18.55
C GLY A 49 -11.48 3.18 -18.25
N GLY A 50 -10.72 3.28 -17.15
CA GLY A 50 -9.79 2.24 -16.68
C GLY A 50 -10.28 1.48 -15.44
N ILE A 51 -9.48 0.51 -14.98
CA ILE A 51 -9.70 -0.19 -13.71
C ILE A 51 -8.71 0.37 -12.69
N SER A 52 -9.20 0.73 -11.50
CA SER A 52 -8.38 1.22 -10.39
C SER A 52 -8.50 0.31 -9.17
N ARG A 53 -7.44 0.30 -8.36
CA ARG A 53 -7.45 -0.23 -6.99
C ARG A 53 -6.98 0.84 -6.04
N THR A 54 -7.70 1.01 -4.94
CA THR A 54 -7.39 2.00 -3.92
C THR A 54 -6.64 1.32 -2.79
N LEU A 55 -5.48 1.87 -2.42
CA LEU A 55 -4.68 1.41 -1.30
C LEU A 55 -4.71 2.45 -0.18
N THR A 56 -5.24 2.09 0.99
CA THR A 56 -5.22 2.92 2.18
C THR A 56 -4.12 2.44 3.10
N CYS A 57 -3.18 3.34 3.41
CA CYS A 57 -2.01 3.03 4.22
C CYS A 57 -2.07 3.87 5.49
N SER A 58 -2.25 3.20 6.62
CA SER A 58 -2.40 3.82 7.93
C SER A 58 -1.14 3.58 8.75
N PHE A 59 -0.54 4.67 9.23
CA PHE A 59 0.66 4.65 10.06
C PHE A 59 0.27 5.03 11.49
N THR A 60 0.65 4.20 12.45
CA THR A 60 0.52 4.49 13.88
C THR A 60 1.89 4.57 14.48
N VAL A 61 2.20 5.69 15.14
CA VAL A 61 3.49 5.95 15.77
C VAL A 61 3.27 6.11 17.27
N TRP A 62 4.09 5.45 18.07
CA TRP A 62 4.07 5.58 19.52
C TRP A 62 5.29 6.34 20.02
N ASP A 63 5.09 7.13 21.05
CA ASP A 63 6.17 7.64 21.88
C ASP A 63 6.59 6.53 22.83
N ARG A 64 7.86 6.11 22.79
CA ARG A 64 8.43 5.32 23.88
C ARG A 64 8.88 6.31 24.94
N GLU A 65 8.11 6.44 26.01
CA GLU A 65 8.66 7.00 27.26
C GLU A 65 9.89 6.16 27.64
N ASN A 66 11.02 6.84 27.74
CA ASN A 66 12.32 6.27 28.13
C ASN A 66 12.41 6.07 29.64
#